data_AF-A0A9E3V1Q0-F1
#
_entry.id   AF-A0A9E3V1Q0-F1
#
_cell.length_a   1.000
_cell.length_b   1.000
_cell.length_c   1.000
_cell.angle_alpha   90.00
_cell.angle_beta   90.00
_cell.angle_gamma   90.00
#
_symmetry.space_group_name_H-M   'P 1'
#
loop_
_entity.id
_entity.type
_entity.pdbx_description
1 polymer ?
#
loop_
_entity_poly.entity_id
_entity_poly.type
_entity_poly.pdbx_seq_one_letter_code
_entity_poly.pdbx_strand_id
1 'polypeptide(L)'
;MRALLLVLVAWEGTSCSEARADRIILRGGSEIKGVILPGEGQPGQVLIQTEMASKPIAFQKEQVIQVIRQPSALDEYLARRDRVEPTAEAQYEFGLWCEQHKLSGPAEIHYQKAVELDDDFGPAHKKLGHVRHEGRWMTYDEQREAQGLIKYKGRWISRQEKEQIEAQAAATAEQASWARRIKLLRQLMQEGTEPQRRQAEGQLAGIRDPAAVAPLVQAFSGDPEPMRVFLVQILGGIPGPEAAAALVQRILAEKEPAVRQVALDELNRRKDPETIPQLTRALQSSDREAVGRAAWALASLSVVSAVPKLIAALVHIERKVVTVPTAVPSPGGISASFSSYVPSAGAASVPSAGFGTILPAPAVLGPAVAPGVVAFGASSFPVVSGISIGLGGGVSVQPAPQLVQVIHRNPEVLDALKRLTKVDFGYDVAAWRRWLAHDFQPERAVERRVPQP
;
A
#
# COMPACT_ATOMS: atom_id res chain seq x y z
N MET A 1 -27.92 18.16 -75.82
CA MET A 1 -29.22 17.66 -76.34
C MET A 1 -28.93 16.40 -77.14
N ARG A 2 -29.61 15.29 -76.79
CA ARG A 2 -29.51 13.92 -77.35
C ARG A 2 -28.24 13.13 -77.01
N ALA A 3 -28.24 11.82 -76.80
CA ALA A 3 -29.17 10.82 -76.27
C ALA A 3 -28.38 9.50 -76.29
N LEU A 4 -28.52 8.70 -75.23
CA LEU A 4 -28.42 7.23 -75.15
C LEU A 4 -27.75 6.45 -76.30
N LEU A 5 -26.77 5.61 -75.95
CA LEU A 5 -26.80 4.20 -76.37
C LEU A 5 -26.08 3.30 -75.36
N LEU A 6 -26.89 2.56 -74.62
CA LEU A 6 -26.53 1.31 -73.95
C LEU A 6 -26.07 0.29 -74.99
N VAL A 7 -24.92 -0.32 -74.77
CA VAL A 7 -24.61 -1.64 -75.32
C VAL A 7 -24.32 -2.57 -74.16
N LEU A 8 -25.32 -3.42 -73.89
CA LEU A 8 -25.18 -4.65 -73.12
C LEU A 8 -24.41 -5.64 -73.99
N VAL A 9 -23.30 -6.17 -73.48
CA VAL A 9 -22.83 -7.51 -73.85
C VAL A 9 -22.60 -8.27 -72.56
N ALA A 10 -23.52 -9.18 -72.29
CA ALA A 10 -23.29 -10.31 -71.41
C ALA A 10 -22.37 -11.30 -72.14
N TRP A 11 -21.32 -11.76 -71.46
CA TRP A 11 -20.74 -13.05 -71.75
C TRP A 11 -20.39 -13.73 -70.43
N GLU A 12 -20.99 -14.90 -70.25
CA GLU A 12 -20.73 -15.87 -69.21
C GLU A 12 -19.28 -16.35 -69.24
N GLY A 13 -18.56 -16.13 -68.15
CA GLY A 13 -17.26 -16.72 -67.93
C GLY A 13 -17.18 -17.14 -66.47
N THR A 14 -17.58 -18.38 -66.20
CA THR A 14 -17.28 -19.09 -64.95
C THR A 14 -15.77 -19.18 -64.82
N SER A 15 -15.17 -18.13 -64.27
CA SER A 15 -13.79 -18.16 -63.82
C SER A 15 -13.87 -18.54 -62.36
N CYS A 16 -13.47 -19.78 -62.07
CA CYS A 16 -13.04 -20.17 -60.75
C CYS A 16 -11.91 -19.20 -60.38
N SER A 17 -12.23 -18.16 -59.62
CA SER A 17 -11.28 -17.19 -59.12
C SER A 17 -10.32 -17.96 -58.22
N GLU A 18 -9.14 -18.30 -58.73
CA GLU A 18 -7.98 -18.58 -57.87
C GLU A 18 -7.88 -17.43 -56.89
N ALA A 19 -8.27 -17.66 -55.64
CA ALA A 19 -8.23 -16.66 -54.59
C ALA A 19 -6.75 -16.28 -54.40
N ARG A 20 -6.41 -15.02 -54.71
CA ARG A 20 -5.06 -14.46 -54.56
C ARG A 20 -5.06 -13.44 -53.42
N ALA A 21 -3.98 -13.37 -52.66
CA ALA A 21 -3.90 -12.53 -51.49
C ALA A 21 -3.68 -11.10 -51.93
N ASP A 22 -4.48 -10.21 -51.38
CA ASP A 22 -4.43 -8.82 -51.75
C ASP A 22 -3.77 -8.02 -50.61
N ARG A 23 -2.88 -7.11 -50.98
CA ARG A 23 -2.51 -6.00 -50.11
C ARG A 23 -3.63 -4.97 -50.23
N ILE A 24 -4.41 -4.87 -49.15
CA ILE A 24 -5.63 -4.07 -49.07
C ILE A 24 -5.30 -2.79 -48.31
N ILE A 25 -5.44 -1.66 -48.99
CA ILE A 25 -5.21 -0.32 -48.42
C ILE A 25 -6.57 0.22 -47.94
N LEU A 26 -6.67 0.49 -46.64
CA LEU A 26 -7.87 1.01 -46.02
C LEU A 26 -7.91 2.55 -45.99
N ARG A 27 -9.12 3.11 -45.92
CA ARG A 27 -9.38 4.55 -45.70
C ARG A 27 -8.81 4.96 -44.34
N GLY A 28 -7.64 5.59 -44.38
CA GLY A 28 -6.81 5.90 -43.20
C GLY A 28 -5.32 5.57 -43.37
N GLY A 29 -4.92 4.95 -44.51
CA GLY A 29 -3.52 4.64 -44.83
C GLY A 29 -2.99 3.36 -44.18
N SER A 30 -3.84 2.59 -43.49
CA SER A 30 -3.49 1.28 -42.94
C SER A 30 -3.51 0.23 -44.04
N GLU A 31 -2.52 -0.66 -44.02
CA GLU A 31 -2.38 -1.76 -44.98
C GLU A 31 -2.63 -3.09 -44.30
N ILE A 32 -3.48 -3.92 -44.90
CA ILE A 32 -3.77 -5.27 -44.43
C ILE A 32 -3.37 -6.25 -45.54
N LYS A 33 -2.72 -7.35 -45.15
CA LYS A 33 -2.44 -8.47 -46.04
C LYS A 33 -3.48 -9.56 -45.78
N GLY A 34 -4.23 -9.93 -46.81
CA GLY A 34 -5.26 -10.95 -46.67
C GLY A 34 -6.02 -11.20 -47.96
N VAL A 35 -6.82 -12.25 -47.95
CA VAL A 35 -7.69 -12.59 -49.09
C VAL A 35 -9.11 -12.15 -48.76
N ILE A 36 -9.76 -11.47 -49.70
CA ILE A 36 -11.18 -11.14 -49.59
C ILE A 36 -11.98 -12.42 -49.85
N LEU A 37 -12.88 -12.78 -48.92
CA LEU A 37 -13.77 -13.93 -49.06
C LEU A 37 -15.09 -13.47 -49.73
N PRO A 38 -15.32 -13.75 -51.02
CA PRO A 38 -16.52 -13.31 -51.72
C PRO A 38 -17.74 -14.15 -51.27
N GLY A 39 -18.81 -13.47 -50.82
CA GLY A 39 -20.13 -14.09 -50.59
C GLY A 39 -20.45 -14.53 -49.15
N GLU A 40 -19.52 -14.39 -48.21
CA GLU A 40 -19.73 -14.79 -46.80
C GLU A 40 -20.10 -13.60 -45.85
N GLY A 41 -20.16 -12.37 -46.37
CA GLY A 41 -20.45 -11.15 -45.60
C GLY A 41 -21.91 -10.66 -45.72
N GLN A 42 -22.32 -9.78 -44.79
CA GLN A 42 -23.59 -9.05 -44.89
C GLN A 42 -23.59 -8.09 -46.10
N PRO A 43 -24.77 -7.69 -46.65
CA PRO A 43 -24.82 -6.75 -47.78
C PRO A 43 -24.07 -5.44 -47.47
N GLY A 44 -23.04 -5.14 -48.25
CA GLY A 44 -22.18 -3.95 -48.05
C GLY A 44 -20.89 -4.19 -47.27
N GLN A 45 -20.71 -5.38 -46.68
CA GLN A 45 -19.48 -5.77 -45.99
C GLN A 45 -18.61 -6.72 -46.83
N VAL A 46 -17.32 -6.65 -46.60
CA VAL A 46 -16.32 -7.59 -47.13
C VAL A 46 -15.60 -8.25 -45.95
N LEU A 47 -15.51 -9.58 -45.98
CA LEU A 47 -14.73 -10.35 -45.02
C LEU A 47 -13.32 -10.54 -45.56
N ILE A 48 -12.32 -10.24 -44.75
CA ILE A 48 -10.91 -10.41 -45.11
C ILE A 48 -10.31 -11.45 -44.17
N GLN A 49 -9.87 -12.57 -44.74
CA GLN A 49 -9.06 -13.54 -44.02
C GLN A 49 -7.61 -13.05 -44.01
N THR A 50 -7.00 -12.95 -42.84
CA THR A 50 -5.60 -12.53 -42.70
C THR A 50 -4.71 -13.72 -42.35
N GLU A 51 -3.41 -13.55 -42.50
CA GLU A 51 -2.41 -14.58 -42.16
C GLU A 51 -2.32 -14.82 -40.64
N MET A 52 -2.62 -13.79 -39.83
CA MET A 52 -2.48 -13.82 -38.38
C MET A 52 -3.78 -14.12 -37.62
N ALA A 53 -4.94 -13.69 -38.14
CA ALA A 53 -6.21 -13.85 -37.44
C ALA A 53 -6.83 -15.22 -37.72
N SER A 54 -7.24 -15.93 -36.67
CA SER A 54 -7.99 -17.19 -36.76
C SER A 54 -9.47 -16.99 -37.15
N LYS A 55 -9.96 -15.74 -37.20
CA LYS A 55 -11.29 -15.42 -37.73
C LYS A 55 -11.20 -14.32 -38.81
N PRO A 56 -12.02 -14.39 -39.88
CA PRO A 56 -12.11 -13.32 -40.86
C PRO A 56 -12.54 -12.01 -40.22
N ILE A 57 -11.91 -10.90 -40.62
CA ILE A 57 -12.23 -9.56 -40.13
C ILE A 57 -13.20 -8.90 -41.10
N ALA A 58 -14.30 -8.36 -40.58
CA ALA A 58 -15.30 -7.67 -41.38
C ALA A 58 -14.96 -6.20 -41.56
N PHE A 59 -15.05 -5.71 -42.81
CA PHE A 59 -14.88 -4.30 -43.17
C PHE A 59 -16.05 -3.82 -44.03
N GLN A 60 -16.33 -2.52 -43.99
CA GLN A 60 -17.28 -1.91 -44.91
C GLN A 60 -16.63 -1.74 -46.28
N LYS A 61 -17.39 -1.98 -47.36
CA LYS A 61 -16.86 -1.93 -48.73
C LYS A 61 -16.24 -0.57 -49.08
N GLU A 62 -16.77 0.52 -48.53
CA GLU A 62 -16.30 1.90 -48.76
C GLU A 62 -14.97 2.22 -48.07
N GLN A 63 -14.54 1.36 -47.13
CA GLN A 63 -13.26 1.51 -46.43
C GLN A 63 -12.10 0.93 -47.23
N VAL A 64 -12.36 0.09 -48.23
CA VAL A 64 -11.32 -0.50 -49.09
C VAL A 64 -11.03 0.44 -50.25
N ILE A 65 -9.86 1.09 -50.24
CA ILE A 65 -9.46 2.05 -51.27
C ILE A 65 -8.78 1.36 -52.44
N GLN A 66 -7.84 0.46 -52.16
CA GLN A 66 -7.04 -0.20 -53.19
C GLN A 66 -6.75 -1.64 -52.78
N VAL A 67 -6.80 -2.53 -53.75
CA VAL A 67 -6.57 -3.97 -53.61
C VAL A 67 -5.45 -4.34 -54.59
N ILE A 68 -4.27 -4.67 -54.08
CA ILE A 68 -3.09 -4.98 -54.89
C ILE A 68 -2.81 -6.48 -54.81
N ARG A 69 -2.96 -7.17 -55.95
CA ARG A 69 -2.80 -8.63 -56.06
C ARG A 69 -1.35 -9.06 -55.86
N GLN A 70 -1.09 -9.93 -54.90
CA GLN A 70 0.23 -10.53 -54.66
C GLN A 70 0.10 -12.03 -54.36
N PRO A 71 0.97 -12.89 -54.89
CA PRO A 71 0.99 -14.29 -54.48
C PRO A 71 1.32 -14.40 -52.98
N SER A 72 0.46 -15.04 -52.19
CA SER A 72 0.75 -15.38 -50.79
C SER A 72 0.47 -16.85 -50.50
N ALA A 73 1.10 -17.38 -49.45
CA ALA A 73 0.82 -18.72 -48.94
C ALA A 73 -0.65 -18.90 -48.52
N LEU A 74 -1.35 -17.80 -48.22
CA LEU A 74 -2.79 -17.82 -47.88
C LEU A 74 -3.67 -18.29 -49.06
N ASP A 75 -3.19 -18.17 -50.29
CA ASP A 75 -3.91 -18.56 -51.51
C ASP A 75 -3.91 -20.07 -51.68
N GLU A 76 -2.73 -20.64 -51.50
CA GLU A 76 -2.51 -22.07 -51.48
C GLU A 76 -3.25 -22.71 -50.29
N TYR A 77 -3.32 -22.02 -49.16
CA TYR A 77 -4.17 -22.42 -48.03
C TYR A 77 -5.63 -22.52 -48.43
N LEU A 78 -6.25 -21.47 -49.00
CA LEU A 78 -7.67 -21.50 -49.36
C LEU A 78 -7.99 -22.57 -50.41
N ALA A 79 -7.12 -22.76 -51.39
CA ALA A 79 -7.30 -23.80 -52.42
C ALA A 79 -7.19 -25.23 -51.86
N ARG A 80 -6.37 -25.44 -50.83
CA ARG A 80 -6.18 -26.75 -50.18
C ARG A 80 -7.19 -27.00 -49.06
N ARG A 81 -7.69 -25.95 -48.39
CA ARG A 81 -8.60 -26.02 -47.24
C ARG A 81 -9.81 -26.91 -47.50
N ASP A 82 -10.41 -26.79 -48.67
CA ASP A 82 -11.64 -27.50 -49.03
C ASP A 82 -11.40 -28.95 -49.47
N ARG A 83 -10.12 -29.37 -49.58
CA ARG A 83 -9.71 -30.73 -49.99
C ARG A 83 -9.17 -31.57 -48.83
N VAL A 84 -9.04 -30.99 -47.63
CA VAL A 84 -8.51 -31.69 -46.46
C VAL A 84 -9.54 -32.66 -45.92
N GLU A 85 -9.12 -33.90 -45.68
CA GLU A 85 -9.99 -34.94 -45.13
C GLU A 85 -10.49 -34.55 -43.71
N PRO A 86 -11.72 -34.96 -43.35
CA PRO A 86 -12.31 -34.67 -42.04
C PRO A 86 -11.81 -35.65 -40.96
N THR A 87 -10.50 -35.87 -40.88
CA THR A 87 -9.84 -36.70 -39.85
C THR A 87 -8.94 -35.84 -38.98
N ALA A 88 -8.75 -36.22 -37.71
CA ALA A 88 -7.96 -35.42 -36.76
C ALA A 88 -6.49 -35.27 -37.22
N GLU A 89 -5.92 -36.34 -37.77
CA GLU A 89 -4.56 -36.36 -38.30
C GLU A 89 -4.41 -35.46 -39.53
N ALA A 90 -5.31 -35.54 -40.50
CA ALA A 90 -5.23 -34.73 -41.72
C ALA A 90 -5.40 -33.22 -41.42
N GLN A 91 -6.30 -32.88 -40.50
CA GLN A 91 -6.47 -31.50 -40.05
C GLN A 91 -5.22 -30.99 -39.31
N TYR A 92 -4.61 -31.82 -38.45
CA TYR A 92 -3.38 -31.47 -37.75
C TYR A 92 -2.18 -31.28 -38.69
N GLU A 93 -1.99 -32.17 -39.66
CA GLU A 93 -0.92 -32.06 -40.65
C GLU A 93 -1.07 -30.79 -41.50
N PHE A 94 -2.30 -30.45 -41.87
CA PHE A 94 -2.57 -29.21 -42.58
C PHE A 94 -2.33 -27.97 -41.71
N GLY A 95 -2.63 -28.04 -40.40
CA GLY A 95 -2.26 -27.03 -39.43
C GLY A 95 -0.74 -26.81 -39.33
N LEU A 96 0.04 -27.91 -39.35
CA LEU A 96 1.51 -27.84 -39.37
C LEU A 96 2.03 -27.18 -40.66
N TRP A 97 1.42 -27.48 -41.81
CA TRP A 97 1.75 -26.81 -43.07
C TRP A 97 1.46 -25.30 -42.99
N CYS A 98 0.31 -24.91 -42.42
CA CYS A 98 -0.01 -23.49 -42.19
C CYS A 98 1.05 -22.79 -41.34
N GLU A 99 1.51 -23.43 -40.25
CA GLU A 99 2.55 -22.89 -39.37
C GLU A 99 3.90 -22.73 -40.08
N GLN A 100 4.31 -23.72 -40.89
CA GLN A 100 5.53 -23.65 -41.71
C GLN A 100 5.49 -22.48 -42.69
N HIS A 101 4.31 -22.17 -43.22
CA HIS A 101 4.06 -21.06 -44.13
C HIS A 101 3.72 -19.73 -43.41
N LYS A 102 3.92 -19.65 -42.09
CA LYS A 102 3.69 -18.47 -41.24
C LYS A 102 2.22 -17.99 -41.17
N LEU A 103 1.28 -18.88 -41.44
CA LEU A 103 -0.15 -18.65 -41.34
C LEU A 103 -0.66 -19.07 -39.95
N SER A 104 -0.32 -18.29 -38.92
CA SER A 104 -0.62 -18.65 -37.52
C SER A 104 -2.11 -18.72 -37.21
N GLY A 105 -2.92 -17.82 -37.78
CA GLY A 105 -4.37 -17.83 -37.59
C GLY A 105 -5.04 -19.07 -38.18
N PRO A 106 -4.82 -19.35 -39.48
CA PRO A 106 -5.26 -20.59 -40.12
C PRO A 106 -4.80 -21.89 -39.42
N ALA A 107 -3.55 -21.93 -38.96
CA ALA A 107 -3.03 -23.10 -38.23
C ALA A 107 -3.85 -23.39 -36.96
N GLU A 108 -4.17 -22.35 -36.18
CA GLU A 108 -4.99 -22.47 -34.96
C GLU A 108 -6.39 -23.05 -35.25
N ILE A 109 -7.04 -22.63 -36.34
CA ILE A 109 -8.35 -23.16 -36.76
C ILE A 109 -8.28 -24.66 -37.01
N HIS A 110 -7.24 -25.12 -37.71
CA HIS A 110 -7.08 -26.53 -38.04
C HIS A 110 -6.69 -27.39 -36.85
N TYR A 111 -5.89 -26.85 -35.92
CA TYR A 111 -5.66 -27.50 -34.63
C TYR A 111 -6.94 -27.60 -33.80
N GLN A 112 -7.80 -26.57 -33.81
CA GLN A 112 -9.09 -26.62 -33.13
C GLN A 112 -10.03 -27.66 -33.75
N LYS A 113 -10.12 -27.72 -35.08
CA LYS A 113 -10.88 -28.75 -35.80
C LYS A 113 -10.39 -30.17 -35.52
N ALA A 114 -9.08 -30.37 -35.40
CA ALA A 114 -8.52 -31.67 -35.05
C ALA A 114 -9.00 -32.13 -33.66
N VAL A 115 -9.03 -31.22 -32.68
CA VAL A 115 -9.58 -31.47 -31.33
C VAL A 115 -11.09 -31.71 -31.35
N GLU A 116 -11.85 -31.00 -32.19
CA GLU A 116 -13.30 -31.22 -32.35
C GLU A 116 -13.63 -32.61 -32.93
N LEU A 117 -12.75 -33.15 -33.78
CA LEU A 117 -12.88 -34.49 -34.36
C LEU A 117 -12.41 -35.61 -33.41
N ASP A 118 -11.35 -35.35 -32.63
CA ASP A 118 -10.84 -36.24 -31.59
C ASP A 118 -10.35 -35.44 -30.37
N ASP A 119 -11.12 -35.51 -29.27
CA ASP A 119 -10.90 -34.77 -28.02
C ASP A 119 -9.66 -35.26 -27.23
N ASP A 120 -9.14 -36.47 -27.47
CA ASP A 120 -7.88 -36.92 -26.85
C ASP A 120 -6.67 -36.79 -27.80
N PHE A 121 -6.83 -36.10 -28.95
CA PHE A 121 -5.76 -35.91 -29.92
C PHE A 121 -4.69 -34.94 -29.39
N GLY A 122 -3.76 -35.50 -28.61
CA GLY A 122 -2.76 -34.75 -27.85
C GLY A 122 -1.85 -33.82 -28.66
N PRO A 123 -1.45 -34.11 -29.92
CA PRO A 123 -0.61 -33.19 -30.70
C PRO A 123 -1.29 -31.83 -30.96
N ALA A 124 -2.59 -31.82 -31.29
CA ALA A 124 -3.31 -30.57 -31.54
C ALA A 124 -3.53 -29.79 -30.24
N HIS A 125 -3.89 -30.46 -29.15
CA HIS A 125 -3.99 -29.83 -27.82
C HIS A 125 -2.70 -29.13 -27.40
N LYS A 126 -1.53 -29.77 -27.61
CA LYS A 126 -0.22 -29.15 -27.33
C LYS A 126 0.02 -27.90 -28.16
N LYS A 127 -0.38 -27.89 -29.43
CA LYS A 127 -0.25 -26.73 -30.32
C LYS A 127 -1.18 -25.57 -29.94
N LEU A 128 -2.35 -25.88 -29.39
CA LEU A 128 -3.28 -24.89 -28.82
C LEU A 128 -2.88 -24.42 -27.41
N GLY A 129 -1.82 -24.98 -26.82
CA GLY A 129 -1.38 -24.65 -25.46
C GLY A 129 -2.26 -25.23 -24.36
N HIS A 130 -3.09 -26.23 -24.69
CA HIS A 130 -3.88 -26.99 -23.71
C HIS A 130 -2.95 -27.90 -22.88
N VAL A 131 -3.31 -28.12 -21.62
CA VAL A 131 -2.54 -28.93 -20.68
C VAL A 131 -3.38 -30.13 -20.26
N ARG A 132 -2.75 -31.32 -20.19
CA ARG A 132 -3.41 -32.53 -19.72
C ARG A 132 -3.42 -32.55 -18.19
N HIS A 133 -4.60 -32.54 -17.58
CA HIS A 133 -4.80 -32.59 -16.13
C HIS A 133 -5.84 -33.67 -15.78
N GLU A 134 -5.50 -34.56 -14.85
CA GLU A 134 -6.36 -35.67 -14.39
C GLU A 134 -6.96 -36.54 -15.53
N GLY A 135 -6.20 -36.72 -16.61
CA GLY A 135 -6.61 -37.53 -17.77
C GLY A 135 -7.39 -36.77 -18.84
N ARG A 136 -7.83 -35.53 -18.59
CA ARG A 136 -8.55 -34.69 -19.55
C ARG A 136 -7.65 -33.54 -20.05
N TRP A 137 -7.84 -33.12 -21.29
CA TRP A 137 -7.24 -31.89 -21.79
C TRP A 137 -8.04 -30.67 -21.33
N MET A 138 -7.36 -29.67 -20.79
CA MET A 138 -7.97 -28.42 -20.32
C MET A 138 -7.24 -27.23 -20.93
N THR A 139 -7.98 -26.16 -21.22
CA THR A 139 -7.36 -24.87 -21.56
C THR A 139 -6.63 -24.30 -20.35
N TYR A 140 -5.74 -23.34 -20.58
CA TYR A 140 -5.03 -22.66 -19.49
C TYR A 140 -5.99 -21.96 -18.50
N ASP A 141 -7.07 -21.37 -19.03
CA ASP A 141 -8.08 -20.69 -18.22
C ASP A 141 -8.90 -21.74 -17.43
N GLU A 142 -9.31 -22.84 -18.05
CA GLU A 142 -10.03 -23.95 -17.38
C GLU A 142 -9.19 -24.63 -16.28
N GLN A 143 -7.89 -24.83 -16.50
CA GLN A 143 -6.99 -25.40 -15.50
C GLN A 143 -6.97 -24.53 -14.23
N ARG A 144 -6.90 -23.21 -14.40
CA ARG A 144 -6.90 -22.26 -13.26
C ARG A 144 -8.25 -22.20 -12.57
N GLU A 145 -9.35 -22.30 -13.32
CA GLU A 145 -10.69 -22.42 -12.74
C GLU A 145 -10.87 -23.71 -11.95
N ALA A 146 -10.34 -24.84 -12.44
CA ALA A 146 -10.32 -26.11 -11.71
C ALA A 146 -9.49 -26.04 -10.42
N GLN A 147 -8.43 -25.23 -10.42
CA GLN A 147 -7.65 -24.89 -9.21
C GLN A 147 -8.38 -23.94 -8.25
N GLY A 148 -9.62 -23.53 -8.55
CA GLY A 148 -10.44 -22.64 -7.71
C GLY A 148 -10.15 -21.15 -7.88
N LEU A 149 -9.38 -20.77 -8.90
CA LEU A 149 -9.09 -19.38 -9.24
C LEU A 149 -10.14 -18.82 -10.18
N ILE A 150 -10.46 -17.54 -10.05
CA ILE A 150 -11.38 -16.82 -10.93
C ILE A 150 -10.64 -15.63 -11.52
N LYS A 151 -10.90 -15.35 -12.81
CA LYS A 151 -10.39 -14.16 -13.50
C LYS A 151 -11.18 -12.92 -13.05
N TYR A 152 -10.58 -12.08 -12.21
CA TYR A 152 -11.13 -10.82 -11.75
C TYR A 152 -10.24 -9.66 -12.20
N LYS A 153 -10.81 -8.71 -12.97
CA LYS A 153 -10.10 -7.53 -13.52
C LYS A 153 -8.75 -7.88 -14.19
N GLY A 154 -8.71 -8.97 -14.95
CA GLY A 154 -7.52 -9.43 -15.68
C GLY A 154 -6.49 -10.21 -14.85
N ARG A 155 -6.76 -10.46 -13.57
CA ARG A 155 -5.91 -11.26 -12.67
C ARG A 155 -6.63 -12.53 -12.22
N TRP A 156 -5.89 -13.60 -12.01
CA TRP A 156 -6.40 -14.83 -11.42
C TRP A 156 -6.27 -14.75 -9.92
N ILE A 157 -7.40 -14.74 -9.21
CA ILE A 157 -7.45 -14.66 -7.74
C ILE A 157 -8.36 -15.74 -7.19
N SER A 158 -8.21 -16.08 -5.92
CA SER A 158 -9.12 -17.04 -5.27
C SER A 158 -10.51 -16.43 -5.05
N ARG A 159 -11.53 -17.26 -4.87
CA ARG A 159 -12.89 -16.81 -4.49
C ARG A 159 -12.90 -15.98 -3.21
N GLN A 160 -12.17 -16.44 -2.19
CA GLN A 160 -12.06 -15.75 -0.91
C GLN A 160 -11.37 -14.39 -1.06
N GLU A 161 -10.31 -14.31 -1.86
CA GLU A 161 -9.61 -13.06 -2.13
C GLU A 161 -10.50 -12.05 -2.89
N LYS A 162 -11.28 -12.54 -3.87
CA LYS A 162 -12.28 -11.71 -4.55
C LYS A 162 -13.30 -11.16 -3.55
N GLU A 163 -13.88 -12.01 -2.71
CA GLU A 163 -14.85 -11.62 -1.68
C GLU A 163 -14.27 -10.59 -0.72
N GLN A 164 -13.00 -10.75 -0.29
CA GLN A 164 -12.32 -9.78 0.57
C GLN A 164 -12.11 -8.43 -0.13
N ILE A 165 -11.69 -8.43 -1.40
CA ILE A 165 -11.51 -7.21 -2.20
C ILE A 165 -12.85 -6.50 -2.37
N GLU A 166 -13.92 -7.24 -2.70
CA GLU A 166 -15.26 -6.67 -2.88
C GLU A 166 -15.84 -6.17 -1.56
N ALA A 167 -15.66 -6.90 -0.46
CA ALA A 167 -16.07 -6.47 0.88
C ALA A 167 -15.32 -5.21 1.31
N GLN A 168 -14.01 -5.14 1.07
CA GLN A 168 -13.22 -3.94 1.38
C GLN A 168 -13.63 -2.76 0.48
N ALA A 169 -13.88 -3.00 -0.81
CA ALA A 169 -14.40 -1.99 -1.72
C ALA A 169 -15.78 -1.48 -1.27
N ALA A 170 -16.67 -2.36 -0.82
CA ALA A 170 -17.98 -2.00 -0.29
C ALA A 170 -17.84 -1.16 0.99
N ALA A 171 -17.02 -1.59 1.95
CA ALA A 171 -16.76 -0.86 3.18
C ALA A 171 -16.16 0.54 2.92
N THR A 172 -15.22 0.64 1.99
CA THR A 172 -14.65 1.96 1.60
C THR A 172 -15.66 2.85 0.89
N ALA A 173 -16.55 2.30 0.06
CA ALA A 173 -17.62 3.05 -0.59
C ALA A 173 -18.64 3.58 0.43
N GLU A 174 -18.99 2.77 1.42
CA GLU A 174 -19.88 3.15 2.53
C GLU A 174 -19.25 4.25 3.39
N GLN A 175 -17.97 4.10 3.78
CA GLN A 175 -17.20 5.14 4.45
C GLN A 175 -17.16 6.44 3.65
N ALA A 176 -16.97 6.36 2.31
CA ALA A 176 -16.96 7.54 1.45
C ALA A 176 -18.33 8.23 1.38
N SER A 177 -19.43 7.46 1.46
CA SER A 177 -20.79 8.02 1.55
C SER A 177 -20.99 8.78 2.86
N TRP A 178 -20.53 8.22 3.98
CA TRP A 178 -20.54 8.87 5.28
C TRP A 178 -19.66 10.11 5.32
N ALA A 179 -18.46 10.05 4.73
CA ALA A 179 -17.56 11.20 4.64
C ALA A 179 -18.22 12.38 3.91
N ARG A 180 -18.93 12.13 2.79
CA ARG A 180 -19.68 13.17 2.09
C ARG A 180 -20.81 13.75 2.96
N ARG A 181 -21.56 12.89 3.64
CA ARG A 181 -22.65 13.33 4.53
C ARG A 181 -22.14 14.16 5.70
N ILE A 182 -21.12 13.66 6.41
CA ILE A 182 -20.50 14.34 7.57
C ILE A 182 -19.91 15.68 7.15
N LYS A 183 -19.28 15.76 5.97
CA LYS A 183 -18.79 17.02 5.42
C LYS A 183 -19.92 18.05 5.26
N LEU A 184 -21.06 17.64 4.70
CA LEU A 184 -22.24 18.51 4.57
C LEU A 184 -22.78 18.97 5.93
N LEU A 185 -22.92 18.05 6.88
CA LEU A 185 -23.41 18.36 8.23
C LEU A 185 -22.48 19.34 8.94
N ARG A 186 -21.17 19.13 8.83
CA ARG A 186 -20.18 20.07 9.35
C ARG A 186 -20.31 21.46 8.73
N GLN A 187 -20.50 21.54 7.41
CA GLN A 187 -20.71 22.83 6.74
C GLN A 187 -21.97 23.53 7.28
N LEU A 188 -23.08 22.79 7.45
CA LEU A 188 -24.30 23.33 8.05
C LEU A 188 -24.11 23.79 9.50
N MET A 189 -23.27 23.13 10.28
CA MET A 189 -22.93 23.59 11.64
C MET A 189 -22.15 24.92 11.65
N GLN A 190 -21.35 25.19 10.63
CA GLN A 190 -20.54 26.40 10.54
C GLN A 190 -21.31 27.57 9.91
N GLU A 191 -21.95 27.32 8.76
CA GLU A 191 -22.54 28.34 7.90
C GLU A 191 -24.06 28.47 8.06
N GLY A 192 -24.73 27.48 8.66
CA GLY A 192 -26.18 27.44 8.80
C GLY A 192 -26.74 28.39 9.86
N THR A 193 -28.05 28.61 9.81
CA THR A 193 -28.83 29.28 10.86
C THR A 193 -28.87 28.46 12.14
N GLU A 194 -29.16 29.08 13.29
CA GLU A 194 -29.21 28.39 14.59
C GLU A 194 -30.08 27.11 14.58
N PRO A 195 -31.28 27.08 13.97
CA PRO A 195 -32.04 25.83 13.85
C PRO A 195 -31.34 24.75 12.99
N GLN A 196 -30.70 25.15 11.89
CA GLN A 196 -29.97 24.23 11.01
C GLN A 196 -28.71 23.67 11.69
N ARG A 197 -28.02 24.48 12.49
CA ARG A 197 -26.85 24.03 13.28
C ARG A 197 -27.27 22.97 14.28
N ARG A 198 -28.32 23.22 15.07
CA ARG A 198 -28.88 22.24 16.02
C ARG A 198 -29.36 20.97 15.33
N GLN A 199 -29.97 21.11 14.15
CA GLN A 199 -30.39 19.96 13.35
C GLN A 199 -29.18 19.13 12.89
N ALA A 200 -28.11 19.77 12.40
CA ALA A 200 -26.90 19.09 11.97
C ALA A 200 -26.18 18.39 13.13
N GLU A 201 -26.08 19.04 14.29
CA GLU A 201 -25.57 18.44 15.54
C GLU A 201 -26.41 17.22 15.95
N GLY A 202 -27.74 17.35 15.97
CA GLY A 202 -28.64 16.24 16.29
C GLY A 202 -28.50 15.06 15.32
N GLN A 203 -28.29 15.34 14.02
CA GLN A 203 -28.06 14.30 13.02
C GLN A 203 -26.72 13.59 13.21
N LEU A 204 -25.64 14.31 13.57
CA LEU A 204 -24.35 13.70 13.90
C LEU A 204 -24.43 12.87 15.19
N ALA A 205 -25.07 13.40 16.23
CA ALA A 205 -25.29 12.71 17.50
C ALA A 205 -26.14 11.45 17.37
N GLY A 206 -27.01 11.39 16.34
CA GLY A 206 -27.84 10.24 16.00
C GLY A 206 -27.17 9.15 15.18
N ILE A 207 -25.90 9.32 14.76
CA ILE A 207 -25.20 8.30 13.96
C ILE A 207 -24.91 7.06 14.82
N ARG A 208 -25.33 5.90 14.33
CA ARG A 208 -25.12 4.58 14.98
C ARG A 208 -24.44 3.57 14.06
N ASP A 209 -23.95 4.00 12.91
CA ASP A 209 -23.33 3.15 11.91
C ASP A 209 -21.80 3.04 12.15
N PRO A 210 -21.24 1.83 12.34
CA PRO A 210 -19.80 1.62 12.47
C PRO A 210 -18.98 2.15 11.29
N ALA A 211 -19.53 2.15 10.06
CA ALA A 211 -18.85 2.68 8.88
C ALA A 211 -18.62 4.19 8.96
N ALA A 212 -19.35 4.91 9.82
CA ALA A 212 -19.17 6.34 10.02
C ALA A 212 -17.98 6.69 10.95
N VAL A 213 -17.44 5.72 11.71
CA VAL A 213 -16.39 5.95 12.71
C VAL A 213 -15.16 6.61 12.11
N ALA A 214 -14.59 6.04 11.04
CA ALA A 214 -13.38 6.58 10.41
C ALA A 214 -13.61 7.98 9.81
N PRO A 215 -14.69 8.24 9.05
CA PRO A 215 -15.05 9.58 8.61
C PRO A 215 -15.25 10.61 9.73
N LEU A 216 -15.88 10.22 10.84
CA LEU A 216 -16.09 11.10 12.00
C LEU A 216 -14.76 11.48 12.65
N VAL A 217 -13.88 10.50 12.86
CA VAL A 217 -12.53 10.73 13.38
C VAL A 217 -11.76 11.67 12.47
N GLN A 218 -11.75 11.43 11.15
CA GLN A 218 -11.05 12.29 10.20
C GLN A 218 -11.58 13.72 10.20
N ALA A 219 -12.91 13.90 10.29
CA ALA A 219 -13.51 15.21 10.34
C ALA A 219 -13.13 15.95 11.63
N PHE A 220 -13.39 15.38 12.80
CA PHE A 220 -13.39 16.15 14.05
C PHE A 220 -12.10 16.01 14.90
N SER A 221 -11.09 15.26 14.45
CA SER A 221 -9.90 14.99 15.29
C SER A 221 -9.05 16.19 15.64
N GLY A 222 -8.93 17.16 14.71
CA GLY A 222 -8.11 18.37 14.87
C GLY A 222 -8.86 19.59 15.39
N ASP A 223 -10.14 19.45 15.74
CA ASP A 223 -10.99 20.58 16.14
C ASP A 223 -10.72 21.03 17.59
N PRO A 224 -11.24 22.20 18.02
CA PRO A 224 -11.16 22.66 19.40
C PRO A 224 -11.75 21.66 20.40
N GLU A 225 -11.36 21.78 21.67
CA GLU A 225 -11.71 20.86 22.75
C GLU A 225 -13.21 20.50 22.81
N PRO A 226 -14.17 21.46 22.73
CA PRO A 226 -15.60 21.14 22.79
C PRO A 226 -16.05 20.20 21.65
N MET A 227 -15.46 20.35 20.46
CA MET A 227 -15.78 19.53 19.30
C MET A 227 -15.15 18.14 19.40
N ARG A 228 -13.98 18.02 20.04
CA ARG A 228 -13.37 16.71 20.31
C ARG A 228 -14.16 15.94 21.36
N VAL A 229 -14.69 16.61 22.39
CA VAL A 229 -15.65 16.02 23.33
C VAL A 229 -16.90 15.54 22.60
N PHE A 230 -17.46 16.36 21.72
CA PHE A 230 -18.63 15.98 20.91
C PHE A 230 -18.35 14.74 20.04
N LEU A 231 -17.19 14.67 19.38
CA LEU A 231 -16.77 13.48 18.63
C LEU A 231 -16.70 12.25 19.53
N VAL A 232 -16.10 12.36 20.73
CA VAL A 232 -16.02 11.25 21.69
C VAL A 232 -17.42 10.76 22.08
N GLN A 233 -18.35 11.66 22.35
CA GLN A 233 -19.74 11.31 22.67
C GLN A 233 -20.44 10.59 21.50
N ILE A 234 -20.23 11.04 20.27
CA ILE A 234 -20.77 10.37 19.07
C ILE A 234 -20.20 8.95 18.97
N LEU A 235 -18.86 8.80 19.08
CA LEU A 235 -18.19 7.50 19.03
C LEU A 235 -18.69 6.56 20.15
N GLY A 236 -18.90 7.09 21.36
CA GLY A 236 -19.49 6.35 22.46
C GLY A 236 -20.85 5.74 22.10
N GLY A 237 -21.68 6.47 21.35
CA GLY A 237 -22.99 6.03 20.89
C GLY A 237 -22.99 4.98 19.77
N ILE A 238 -21.91 4.80 19.02
CA ILE A 238 -21.85 3.87 17.88
C ILE A 238 -21.49 2.46 18.36
N PRO A 239 -22.34 1.43 18.18
CA PRO A 239 -22.03 0.06 18.58
C PRO A 239 -20.84 -0.52 17.81
N GLY A 240 -20.24 -1.59 18.36
CA GLY A 240 -19.20 -2.37 17.66
C GLY A 240 -17.76 -2.04 18.05
N PRO A 241 -16.82 -2.95 17.72
CA PRO A 241 -15.42 -2.85 18.12
C PRO A 241 -14.67 -1.67 17.45
N GLU A 242 -15.14 -1.19 16.30
CA GLU A 242 -14.53 -0.08 15.57
C GLU A 242 -14.59 1.22 16.37
N ALA A 243 -15.75 1.50 16.98
CA ALA A 243 -15.93 2.67 17.83
C ALA A 243 -15.11 2.59 19.12
N ALA A 244 -15.05 1.39 19.73
CA ALA A 244 -14.21 1.13 20.90
C ALA A 244 -12.72 1.38 20.58
N ALA A 245 -12.26 0.89 19.43
CA ALA A 245 -10.90 1.09 18.96
C ALA A 245 -10.61 2.58 18.72
N ALA A 246 -11.55 3.32 18.11
CA ALA A 246 -11.41 4.75 17.90
C ALA A 246 -11.33 5.54 19.23
N LEU A 247 -12.11 5.17 20.24
CA LEU A 247 -12.04 5.77 21.58
C LEU A 247 -10.70 5.48 22.26
N VAL A 248 -10.19 4.24 22.17
CA VAL A 248 -8.84 3.90 22.67
C VAL A 248 -7.78 4.74 21.98
N GLN A 249 -7.79 4.82 20.64
CA GLN A 249 -6.85 5.66 19.90
C GLN A 249 -6.95 7.14 20.30
N ARG A 250 -8.18 7.62 20.56
CA ARG A 250 -8.37 8.98 21.07
C ARG A 250 -7.70 9.16 22.43
N ILE A 251 -7.88 8.25 23.39
CA ILE A 251 -7.21 8.34 24.70
C ILE A 251 -5.69 8.40 24.55
N LEU A 252 -5.11 7.61 23.64
CA LEU A 252 -3.66 7.54 23.43
C LEU A 252 -3.09 8.83 22.81
N ALA A 253 -3.83 9.45 21.89
CA ALA A 253 -3.38 10.65 21.18
C ALA A 253 -3.77 11.98 21.84
N GLU A 254 -4.78 11.98 22.72
CA GLU A 254 -5.40 13.19 23.25
C GLU A 254 -4.55 13.87 24.33
N LYS A 255 -4.26 15.15 24.10
CA LYS A 255 -3.45 15.98 25.00
C LYS A 255 -4.26 16.47 26.19
N GLU A 256 -5.52 16.81 25.98
CA GLU A 256 -6.37 17.41 27.00
C GLU A 256 -6.93 16.34 27.97
N PRO A 257 -6.65 16.44 29.29
CA PRO A 257 -7.17 15.47 30.26
C PRO A 257 -8.69 15.35 30.27
N ALA A 258 -9.42 16.46 30.08
CA ALA A 258 -10.89 16.45 30.09
C ALA A 258 -11.47 15.55 28.99
N VAL A 259 -10.96 15.66 27.75
CA VAL A 259 -11.41 14.82 26.63
C VAL A 259 -11.05 13.35 26.86
N ARG A 260 -9.89 13.07 27.46
CA ARG A 260 -9.51 11.69 27.82
C ARG A 260 -10.46 11.06 28.83
N GLN A 261 -10.90 11.82 29.83
CA GLN A 261 -11.87 11.35 30.83
C GLN A 261 -13.20 10.97 30.17
N VAL A 262 -13.74 11.83 29.30
CA VAL A 262 -14.98 11.52 28.59
C VAL A 262 -14.83 10.26 27.74
N ALA A 263 -13.69 10.07 27.05
CA ALA A 263 -13.46 8.87 26.26
C ALA A 263 -13.37 7.60 27.12
N LEU A 264 -12.76 7.71 28.30
CA LEU A 264 -12.69 6.62 29.27
C LEU A 264 -14.08 6.27 29.83
N ASP A 265 -14.89 7.27 30.17
CA ASP A 265 -16.26 7.07 30.65
C ASP A 265 -17.11 6.34 29.61
N GLU A 266 -16.99 6.71 28.34
CA GLU A 266 -17.66 6.02 27.24
C GLU A 266 -17.16 4.57 27.10
N LEU A 267 -15.85 4.31 27.18
CA LEU A 267 -15.33 2.94 27.16
C LEU A 267 -15.84 2.11 28.35
N ASN A 268 -15.90 2.70 29.56
CA ASN A 268 -16.38 2.04 30.76
C ASN A 268 -17.89 1.71 30.67
N ARG A 269 -18.67 2.59 30.02
CA ARG A 269 -20.08 2.34 29.72
C ARG A 269 -20.26 1.18 28.74
N ARG A 270 -19.40 1.08 27.73
CA ARG A 270 -19.50 0.08 26.66
C ARG A 270 -19.01 -1.31 27.07
N LYS A 271 -17.95 -1.38 27.90
CA LYS A 271 -17.33 -2.63 28.37
C LYS A 271 -16.92 -3.58 27.24
N ASP A 272 -16.43 -3.02 26.12
CA ASP A 272 -16.00 -3.82 24.98
C ASP A 272 -14.76 -4.68 25.34
N PRO A 273 -14.75 -5.98 24.99
CA PRO A 273 -13.68 -6.90 25.41
C PRO A 273 -12.32 -6.56 24.79
N GLU A 274 -12.31 -5.93 23.61
CA GLU A 274 -11.10 -5.56 22.88
C GLU A 274 -10.37 -4.33 23.45
N THR A 275 -11.00 -3.57 24.35
CA THR A 275 -10.41 -2.36 24.95
C THR A 275 -9.16 -2.67 25.76
N ILE A 276 -9.20 -3.70 26.62
CA ILE A 276 -8.07 -4.06 27.50
C ILE A 276 -6.86 -4.56 26.69
N PRO A 277 -7.01 -5.51 25.73
CA PRO A 277 -5.91 -5.91 24.86
C PRO A 277 -5.26 -4.75 24.09
N GLN A 278 -6.06 -3.80 23.59
CA GLN A 278 -5.53 -2.65 22.85
C GLN A 278 -4.73 -1.70 23.74
N LEU A 279 -5.25 -1.34 24.92
CA LEU A 279 -4.51 -0.51 25.88
C LEU A 279 -3.24 -1.20 26.38
N THR A 280 -3.31 -2.51 26.60
CA THR A 280 -2.14 -3.32 27.01
C THR A 280 -1.06 -3.33 25.93
N ARG A 281 -1.44 -3.41 24.66
CA ARG A 281 -0.51 -3.30 23.53
C ARG A 281 0.13 -1.91 23.44
N ALA A 282 -0.63 -0.86 23.76
CA ALA A 282 -0.13 0.52 23.74
C ALA A 282 0.98 0.78 24.78
N LEU A 283 1.06 0.00 25.87
CA LEU A 283 2.19 0.06 26.82
C LEU A 283 3.54 -0.32 26.20
N GLN A 284 3.54 -0.96 25.03
CA GLN A 284 4.74 -1.36 24.30
C GLN A 284 5.12 -0.34 23.20
N SER A 285 4.40 0.78 23.10
CA SER A 285 4.69 1.84 22.14
C SER A 285 6.03 2.53 22.43
N SER A 286 6.66 3.05 21.37
CA SER A 286 7.81 3.96 21.49
C SER A 286 7.40 5.37 21.95
N ASP A 287 6.12 5.73 21.78
CA ASP A 287 5.58 7.00 22.24
C ASP A 287 5.29 6.94 23.76
N ARG A 288 6.07 7.73 24.52
CA ARG A 288 6.01 7.75 25.98
C ARG A 288 4.73 8.37 26.51
N GLU A 289 4.19 9.38 25.81
CA GLU A 289 2.92 9.98 26.21
C GLU A 289 1.79 8.96 26.05
N ALA A 290 1.79 8.21 24.95
CA ALA A 290 0.84 7.13 24.72
C ALA A 290 0.97 6.02 25.77
N VAL A 291 2.18 5.62 26.17
CA VAL A 291 2.39 4.64 27.26
C VAL A 291 1.83 5.15 28.58
N GLY A 292 2.09 6.41 28.94
CA GLY A 292 1.55 7.01 30.16
C GLY A 292 0.02 7.09 30.15
N ARG A 293 -0.57 7.51 29.03
CA ARG A 293 -2.03 7.55 28.83
C ARG A 293 -2.67 6.16 28.87
N ALA A 294 -2.03 5.16 28.28
CA ALA A 294 -2.47 3.77 28.35
C ALA A 294 -2.45 3.25 29.79
N ALA A 295 -1.39 3.54 30.55
CA ALA A 295 -1.28 3.15 31.95
C ALA A 295 -2.35 3.82 32.82
N TRP A 296 -2.56 5.12 32.63
CA TRP A 296 -3.62 5.88 33.28
C TRP A 296 -5.01 5.27 33.00
N ALA A 297 -5.30 4.91 31.75
CA ALA A 297 -6.58 4.30 31.38
C ALA A 297 -6.75 2.91 32.00
N LEU A 298 -5.74 2.04 31.94
CA LEU A 298 -5.76 0.70 32.55
C LEU A 298 -5.97 0.76 34.07
N ALA A 299 -5.33 1.72 34.75
CA ALA A 299 -5.53 1.95 36.17
C ALA A 299 -6.95 2.43 36.49
N SER A 300 -7.48 3.33 35.68
CA SER A 300 -8.82 3.89 35.87
C SER A 300 -9.92 2.85 35.60
N LEU A 301 -9.68 1.91 34.67
CA LEU A 301 -10.52 0.74 34.43
C LEU A 301 -10.31 -0.40 35.45
N SER A 302 -9.44 -0.21 36.46
CA SER A 302 -9.12 -1.21 37.49
C SER A 302 -8.63 -2.56 36.93
N VAL A 303 -7.85 -2.52 35.85
CA VAL A 303 -7.34 -3.73 35.17
C VAL A 303 -6.11 -4.27 35.90
N VAL A 304 -6.34 -5.05 36.95
CA VAL A 304 -5.28 -5.65 37.77
C VAL A 304 -4.41 -6.63 36.96
N SER A 305 -4.99 -7.30 35.95
CA SER A 305 -4.25 -8.20 35.05
C SER A 305 -3.18 -7.49 34.20
N ALA A 306 -3.22 -6.15 34.08
CA ALA A 306 -2.23 -5.37 33.35
C ALA A 306 -0.94 -5.11 34.16
N VAL A 307 -0.92 -5.39 35.48
CA VAL A 307 0.23 -5.12 36.36
C VAL A 307 1.56 -5.67 35.81
N PRO A 308 1.67 -6.92 35.33
CA PRO A 308 2.93 -7.41 34.75
C PRO A 308 3.43 -6.58 33.56
N LYS A 309 2.51 -6.09 32.72
CA LYS A 309 2.84 -5.27 31.54
C LYS A 309 3.19 -3.83 31.93
N LEU A 310 2.55 -3.29 32.96
CA LEU A 310 2.89 -1.99 33.53
C LEU A 310 4.30 -2.01 34.16
N ILE A 311 4.66 -3.07 34.90
CA ILE A 311 6.03 -3.22 35.45
C ILE A 311 7.08 -3.22 34.32
N ALA A 312 6.79 -3.86 33.19
CA ALA A 312 7.68 -3.85 32.04
C ALA A 312 7.80 -2.48 31.36
N ALA A 313 6.78 -1.64 31.45
CA ALA A 313 6.73 -0.29 30.86
C ALA A 313 7.22 0.83 31.81
N LEU A 314 7.56 0.50 33.06
CA LEU A 314 7.93 1.46 34.11
C LEU A 314 9.21 2.25 33.78
N VAL A 315 10.16 1.57 33.13
CA VAL A 315 11.45 2.14 32.75
C VAL A 315 11.74 1.77 31.29
N HIS A 316 11.97 2.79 30.45
CA HIS A 316 12.38 2.63 29.06
C HIS A 316 13.85 3.00 28.89
N ILE A 317 14.64 2.13 28.26
CA ILE A 317 16.07 2.36 28.01
C ILE A 317 16.25 2.69 26.54
N GLU A 318 16.56 3.95 26.24
CA GLU A 318 16.87 4.39 24.88
C GLU A 318 18.38 4.37 24.65
N ARG A 319 18.83 3.81 23.53
CA ARG A 319 20.24 3.82 23.13
C ARG A 319 20.44 4.96 22.14
N LYS A 320 21.08 6.04 22.58
CA LYS A 320 21.39 7.20 21.74
C LYS A 320 22.88 7.22 21.40
N VAL A 321 23.20 7.42 20.11
CA VAL A 321 24.57 7.73 19.72
C VAL A 321 24.81 9.21 20.01
N VAL A 322 25.70 9.49 20.96
CA VAL A 322 26.11 10.84 21.33
C VAL A 322 27.57 11.01 20.88
N THR A 323 27.85 12.09 20.18
CA THR A 323 29.22 12.51 19.88
C THR A 323 29.83 13.07 21.15
N VAL A 324 30.83 12.39 21.68
CA VAL A 324 31.60 12.86 22.84
C VAL A 324 33.01 13.23 22.38
N PRO A 325 33.58 14.33 22.90
CA PRO A 325 34.97 14.67 22.64
C PRO A 325 35.85 13.59 23.27
N THR A 326 36.51 12.78 22.44
CA THR A 326 37.44 11.76 22.89
C THR A 326 38.86 12.18 22.57
N ALA A 327 39.72 12.14 23.59
CA ALA A 327 41.15 12.35 23.45
C ALA A 327 41.76 11.15 22.72
N VAL A 328 42.23 11.36 21.50
CA VAL A 328 42.99 10.38 20.73
C VAL A 328 44.48 10.74 20.89
N PRO A 329 45.35 9.80 21.28
CA PRO A 329 46.79 10.04 21.24
C PRO A 329 47.19 10.25 19.79
N SER A 330 47.66 11.45 19.44
CA SER A 330 48.17 11.70 18.10
C SER A 330 49.58 11.09 18.02
N PRO A 331 49.85 10.13 17.11
CA PRO A 331 51.22 9.71 16.84
C PRO A 331 51.99 10.94 16.39
N GLY A 332 53.14 11.21 17.00
CA GLY A 332 53.97 12.39 16.72
C GLY A 332 54.21 12.56 15.22
N GLY A 333 53.44 13.47 14.63
CA GLY A 333 53.40 13.70 13.20
C GLY A 333 52.80 15.09 12.97
N ILE A 334 53.46 15.85 12.11
CA ILE A 334 53.10 17.21 11.71
C ILE A 334 51.64 17.25 11.21
N SER A 335 50.75 17.84 12.02
CA SER A 335 49.36 18.09 11.63
C SER A 335 49.30 19.36 10.78
N ALA A 336 49.05 19.23 9.48
CA ALA A 336 48.70 20.35 8.62
C ALA A 336 47.22 20.70 8.83
N SER A 337 46.96 21.75 9.59
CA SER A 337 45.60 22.31 9.74
C SER A 337 45.29 23.21 8.55
N PHE A 338 44.38 22.79 7.67
CA PHE A 338 43.87 23.62 6.58
C PHE A 338 42.83 24.60 7.14
N SER A 339 43.27 25.79 7.55
CA SER A 339 42.35 26.87 7.91
C SER A 339 41.82 27.51 6.62
N SER A 340 40.57 27.23 6.25
CA SER A 340 39.89 27.96 5.19
C SER A 340 39.52 29.35 5.72
N TYR A 341 40.38 30.32 5.43
CA TYR A 341 40.15 31.74 5.72
C TYR A 341 38.99 32.24 4.86
N VAL A 342 37.86 32.57 5.47
CA VAL A 342 36.78 33.33 4.83
C VAL A 342 37.09 34.80 5.10
N PRO A 343 37.43 35.63 4.09
CA PRO A 343 37.76 37.03 4.35
C PRO A 343 36.46 37.80 4.62
N SER A 344 36.19 38.15 5.89
CA SER A 344 35.25 39.23 6.19
C SER A 344 35.96 40.56 5.96
N ALA A 345 35.51 41.32 4.96
CA ALA A 345 36.03 42.64 4.65
C ALA A 345 35.83 43.60 5.84
N GLY A 346 36.92 44.24 6.29
CA GLY A 346 36.87 45.43 7.13
C GLY A 346 37.32 45.25 8.58
N ALA A 347 38.62 45.04 8.80
CA ALA A 347 39.27 45.50 10.03
C ALA A 347 40.77 45.73 9.76
N ALA A 348 41.20 46.98 9.97
CA ALA A 348 42.56 47.44 9.74
C ALA A 348 43.56 46.82 10.71
N SER A 349 44.75 46.51 10.20
CA SER A 349 45.89 45.98 10.95
C SER A 349 46.48 47.03 11.90
N VAL A 350 46.51 46.72 13.19
CA VAL A 350 47.31 47.44 14.20
C VAL A 350 48.37 46.47 14.73
N PRO A 351 49.68 46.82 14.75
CA PRO A 351 50.67 45.98 15.38
C PRO A 351 50.76 46.36 16.86
N SER A 352 50.41 45.44 17.76
CA SER A 352 50.82 45.54 19.16
C SER A 352 51.18 44.16 19.71
N ALA A 353 52.43 44.07 20.17
CA ALA A 353 52.87 43.07 21.12
C ALA A 353 52.12 43.28 22.44
N GLY A 354 51.55 42.22 22.99
CA GLY A 354 50.91 42.24 24.30
C GLY A 354 49.75 41.24 24.39
N PHE A 355 49.93 40.25 25.27
CA PHE A 355 48.94 39.32 25.83
C PHE A 355 47.48 39.54 25.38
N GLY A 356 47.04 38.74 24.39
CA GLY A 356 45.65 38.70 23.94
C GLY A 356 44.93 37.48 24.51
N THR A 357 44.03 37.71 25.47
CA THR A 357 42.94 36.79 25.81
C THR A 357 42.10 36.51 24.56
N ILE A 358 42.14 35.27 24.07
CA ILE A 358 41.30 34.82 22.95
C ILE A 358 39.91 34.50 23.52
N LEU A 359 38.89 35.27 23.15
CA LEU A 359 37.50 34.91 23.39
C LEU A 359 37.17 33.63 22.59
N PRO A 360 36.49 32.63 23.17
CA PRO A 360 36.14 31.42 22.45
C PRO A 360 35.06 31.75 21.42
N ALA A 361 35.45 31.90 20.15
CA ALA A 361 34.50 31.93 19.05
C ALA A 361 34.00 30.49 18.80
N PRO A 362 32.67 30.23 18.74
CA PRO A 362 32.16 28.90 18.45
C PRO A 362 32.49 28.56 16.99
N ALA A 363 33.40 27.62 16.78
CA ALA A 363 33.62 27.03 15.46
C ALA A 363 32.46 26.10 15.14
N VAL A 364 31.60 26.52 14.20
CA VAL A 364 30.58 25.64 13.61
C VAL A 364 31.29 24.79 12.55
N LEU A 365 31.73 23.60 12.93
CA LEU A 365 32.14 22.59 11.95
C LEU A 365 30.86 22.08 11.26
N GLY A 366 30.72 22.38 9.98
CA GLY A 366 29.71 21.76 9.13
C GLY A 366 29.89 20.23 9.14
N PRO A 367 28.85 19.46 8.81
CA PRO A 367 28.92 18.00 8.84
C PRO A 367 30.05 17.52 7.92
N ALA A 368 31.07 16.88 8.49
CA ALA A 368 32.10 16.21 7.71
C ALA A 368 31.48 14.95 7.10
N VAL A 369 31.20 15.00 5.79
CA VAL A 369 30.66 13.87 5.03
C VAL A 369 31.83 13.08 4.45
N ALA A 370 32.13 11.91 5.01
CA ALA A 370 32.89 10.89 4.30
C ALA A 370 31.94 10.10 3.38
N PRO A 371 32.40 9.57 2.24
CA PRO A 371 31.56 8.76 1.35
C PRO A 371 30.93 7.59 2.13
N GLY A 372 29.61 7.58 2.27
CA GLY A 372 28.84 6.49 2.89
C GLY A 372 28.25 6.75 4.28
N VAL A 373 28.37 7.96 4.86
CA VAL A 373 27.82 8.26 6.19
C VAL A 373 26.81 9.40 6.16
N VAL A 374 25.61 9.15 6.70
CA VAL A 374 24.54 10.14 6.87
C VAL A 374 24.80 10.92 8.16
N ALA A 375 25.05 12.23 8.06
CA ALA A 375 25.24 13.10 9.22
C ALA A 375 23.89 13.48 9.86
N PHE A 376 23.74 13.26 11.16
CA PHE A 376 22.59 13.72 11.95
C PHE A 376 23.02 14.74 13.01
N GLY A 377 22.55 15.98 12.86
CA GLY A 377 22.54 17.01 13.90
C GLY A 377 23.83 17.84 14.04
N ALA A 378 23.71 19.16 13.86
CA ALA A 378 24.76 20.11 14.22
C ALA A 378 24.84 20.20 15.76
N SER A 379 25.88 19.62 16.35
CA SER A 379 26.26 19.87 17.74
C SER A 379 27.53 20.71 17.74
N SER A 380 27.43 21.94 18.27
CA SER A 380 28.57 22.84 18.43
C SER A 380 29.35 22.44 19.68
N PHE A 381 30.65 22.21 19.54
CA PHE A 381 31.56 22.01 20.66
C PHE A 381 32.61 23.13 20.61
N PRO A 382 33.02 23.71 21.75
CA PRO A 382 34.16 24.60 21.79
C PRO A 382 35.42 23.78 21.49
N VAL A 383 35.98 23.94 20.30
CA VAL A 383 37.34 23.45 20.02
C VAL A 383 38.29 24.39 20.75
N VAL A 384 38.81 23.96 21.91
CA VAL A 384 39.93 24.64 22.55
C VAL A 384 41.18 24.29 21.75
N SER A 385 41.46 25.08 20.71
CA SER A 385 42.74 25.03 20.00
C SER A 385 43.81 25.69 20.87
N GLY A 386 44.34 24.96 21.85
CA GLY A 386 45.56 25.36 22.54
C GLY A 386 46.76 25.14 21.63
N ILE A 387 47.36 26.21 21.11
CA ILE A 387 48.68 26.12 20.47
C ILE A 387 49.69 25.77 21.57
N SER A 388 50.15 24.52 21.61
CA SER A 388 51.32 24.13 22.40
C SER A 388 52.53 24.11 21.48
N ILE A 389 53.37 25.14 21.58
CA ILE A 389 54.72 25.11 21.00
C ILE A 389 55.61 24.43 22.04
N GLY A 390 55.74 23.11 21.93
CA GLY A 390 56.61 22.30 22.77
C GLY A 390 56.77 20.90 22.16
N LEU A 391 58.00 20.38 22.15
CA LEU A 391 58.30 18.98 21.81
C LEU A 391 57.69 18.08 22.91
N GLY A 392 56.42 17.73 22.77
CA GLY A 392 55.70 16.83 23.66
C GLY A 392 54.37 16.43 23.03
N GLY A 393 54.06 15.13 23.06
CA GLY A 393 52.92 14.54 22.35
C GLY A 393 51.61 15.29 22.59
N GLY A 394 51.02 15.80 21.50
CA GLY A 394 49.74 16.49 21.53
C GLY A 394 48.58 15.50 21.63
N VAL A 395 47.62 15.80 22.51
CA VAL A 395 46.33 15.11 22.56
C VAL A 395 45.39 15.80 21.59
N SER A 396 44.97 15.11 20.53
CA SER A 396 43.93 15.62 19.63
C SER A 396 42.57 15.16 20.16
N VAL A 397 41.65 16.10 20.40
CA VAL A 397 40.28 15.77 20.81
C VAL A 397 39.43 15.68 19.55
N GLN A 398 39.03 14.46 19.18
CA GLN A 398 38.17 14.20 18.02
C GLN A 398 36.77 13.77 18.49
N PRO A 399 35.69 14.20 17.81
CA PRO A 399 34.34 13.74 18.12
C PRO A 399 34.19 12.27 17.70
N ALA A 400 34.02 11.37 18.68
CA ALA A 400 33.73 9.96 18.41
C ALA A 400 32.28 9.63 18.81
N PRO A 401 31.53 8.87 17.99
CA PRO A 401 30.20 8.41 18.34
C PRO A 401 30.30 7.38 19.48
N GLN A 402 29.67 7.64 20.62
CA GLN A 402 29.48 6.67 21.70
C GLN A 402 28.01 6.34 21.89
N LEU A 403 27.72 5.07 22.17
CA LEU A 403 26.38 4.61 22.47
C LEU A 403 26.06 4.85 23.95
N VAL A 404 25.29 5.90 24.23
CA VAL A 404 24.84 6.26 25.57
C VAL A 404 23.45 5.67 25.80
N GLN A 405 23.27 4.97 26.92
CA GLN A 405 21.95 4.53 27.37
C GLN A 405 21.30 5.63 28.20
N VAL A 406 20.19 6.18 27.71
CA VAL A 406 19.37 7.13 28.43
C VAL A 406 18.20 6.38 29.05
N ILE A 407 18.14 6.37 30.38
CA ILE A 407 17.09 5.72 31.14
C ILE A 407 15.95 6.72 31.33
N HIS A 408 14.78 6.36 30.86
CA HIS A 408 13.56 7.15 30.99
C HIS A 408 12.59 6.49 31.96
N ARG A 409 12.13 7.26 32.92
CA ARG A 409 11.18 6.86 33.96
C ARG A 409 9.79 7.34 33.58
N ASN A 410 8.79 6.47 33.66
CA ASN A 410 7.42 6.83 33.34
C ASN A 410 6.57 7.03 34.61
N PRO A 411 6.27 8.30 35.01
CA PRO A 411 5.56 8.57 36.26
C PRO A 411 4.11 8.08 36.25
N GLU A 412 3.43 8.16 35.10
CA GLU A 412 2.04 7.71 34.98
C GLU A 412 1.92 6.19 35.14
N VAL A 413 2.93 5.44 34.68
CA VAL A 413 2.99 3.99 34.89
C VAL A 413 3.21 3.64 36.36
N LEU A 414 4.06 4.41 37.06
CA LEU A 414 4.26 4.23 38.50
C LEU A 414 2.97 4.53 39.28
N ASP A 415 2.29 5.62 38.95
CA ASP A 415 1.01 5.98 39.57
C ASP A 415 -0.07 4.93 39.28
N ALA A 416 -0.11 4.39 38.06
CA ALA A 416 -1.00 3.29 37.71
C ALA A 416 -0.73 2.04 38.57
N LEU A 417 0.54 1.64 38.72
CA LEU A 417 0.94 0.51 39.57
C LEU A 417 0.54 0.73 41.03
N LYS A 418 0.79 1.92 41.59
CA LYS A 418 0.41 2.28 42.96
C LYS A 418 -1.10 2.22 43.15
N ARG A 419 -1.89 2.72 42.19
CA ARG A 419 -3.36 2.71 42.25
C ARG A 419 -3.92 1.30 42.23
N LEU A 420 -3.39 0.43 41.37
CA LEU A 420 -3.86 -0.95 41.18
C LEU A 420 -3.41 -1.88 42.31
N THR A 421 -2.18 -1.75 42.79
CA THR A 421 -1.57 -2.71 43.74
C THR A 421 -1.58 -2.25 45.19
N LYS A 422 -1.73 -0.94 45.43
CA LYS A 422 -1.58 -0.29 46.75
C LYS A 422 -0.17 -0.42 47.35
N VAL A 423 0.82 -0.84 46.58
CA VAL A 423 2.23 -0.95 46.97
C VAL A 423 3.06 0.06 46.18
N ASP A 424 4.22 0.48 46.71
CA ASP A 424 5.14 1.39 46.05
C ASP A 424 6.59 0.91 46.23
N PHE A 425 7.22 0.51 45.12
CA PHE A 425 8.65 0.20 45.04
C PHE A 425 9.42 1.24 44.21
N GLY A 426 8.81 2.39 43.92
CA GLY A 426 9.35 3.39 43.02
C GLY A 426 9.64 2.82 41.63
N TYR A 427 10.78 3.21 41.05
CA TYR A 427 11.22 2.76 39.72
C TYR A 427 12.09 1.49 39.75
N ASP A 428 12.15 0.76 40.86
CA ASP A 428 12.91 -0.48 40.96
C ASP A 428 12.14 -1.65 40.34
N VAL A 429 12.38 -1.88 39.05
CA VAL A 429 11.77 -2.99 38.28
C VAL A 429 12.08 -4.36 38.90
N ALA A 430 13.25 -4.54 39.53
CA ALA A 430 13.62 -5.81 40.15
C ALA A 430 12.85 -6.08 41.45
N ALA A 431 12.61 -5.05 42.26
CA ALA A 431 11.72 -5.14 43.43
C ALA A 431 10.27 -5.47 43.00
N TRP A 432 9.74 -4.76 41.99
CA TRP A 432 8.42 -5.05 41.43
C TRP A 432 8.29 -6.49 40.92
N ARG A 433 9.30 -7.01 40.21
CA ARG A 433 9.29 -8.40 39.70
C ARG A 433 9.36 -9.46 40.81
N ARG A 434 10.16 -9.22 41.86
CA ARG A 434 10.23 -10.12 43.02
C ARG A 434 8.89 -10.19 43.74
N TRP A 435 8.29 -9.03 44.01
CA TRP A 435 6.96 -8.95 44.61
C TRP A 435 5.89 -9.63 43.73
N LEU A 436 5.93 -9.40 42.40
CA LEU A 436 5.02 -10.05 41.46
C LEU A 436 5.10 -11.58 41.52
N ALA A 437 6.30 -12.15 41.70
CA ALA A 437 6.51 -13.59 41.73
C ALA A 437 6.09 -14.25 43.05
N HIS A 438 6.17 -13.53 44.18
CA HIS A 438 5.96 -14.11 45.51
C HIS A 438 4.65 -13.70 46.18
N ASP A 439 4.23 -12.43 46.02
CA ASP A 439 3.18 -11.82 46.85
C ASP A 439 1.93 -11.42 46.06
N PHE A 440 2.04 -11.24 44.74
CA PHE A 440 0.92 -10.76 43.93
C PHE A 440 -0.12 -11.85 43.64
N GLN A 441 -1.34 -11.66 44.17
CA GLN A 441 -2.49 -12.54 43.93
C GLN A 441 -3.65 -11.72 43.33
N PRO A 442 -3.93 -11.85 42.01
CA PRO A 442 -4.91 -11.00 41.34
C PRO A 442 -6.37 -11.27 41.74
N GLU A 443 -6.70 -12.41 42.36
CA GLU A 443 -8.08 -12.87 42.61
C GLU A 443 -8.58 -12.75 44.07
N ARG A 444 -7.84 -12.13 44.99
CA ARG A 444 -8.19 -12.20 46.44
C ARG A 444 -9.41 -11.35 46.88
N ALA A 445 -10.22 -10.84 45.96
CA ALA A 445 -11.35 -9.95 46.25
C ALA A 445 -12.70 -10.42 45.66
N VAL A 446 -13.03 -11.72 45.75
CA VAL A 446 -14.43 -12.18 45.80
C VAL A 446 -14.52 -13.39 46.73
N GLU A 447 -14.61 -13.17 48.04
CA GLU A 447 -15.25 -14.17 48.90
C GLU A 447 -16.71 -14.28 48.45
N ARG A 448 -17.02 -15.29 47.63
CA ARG A 448 -18.39 -15.77 47.44
C ARG A 448 -18.90 -16.21 48.82
N ARG A 449 -19.58 -15.32 49.54
CA ARG A 449 -20.53 -15.73 50.58
C ARG A 449 -21.72 -16.37 49.90
N VAL A 450 -21.59 -17.63 49.52
CA VAL A 450 -22.76 -18.48 49.29
C VAL A 450 -23.34 -18.75 50.67
N PRO A 451 -24.58 -18.34 50.99
CA PRO A 451 -25.24 -18.87 52.17
C PRO A 451 -25.43 -20.36 51.93
N GLN A 452 -24.77 -21.19 52.75
CA GLN A 452 -25.12 -22.61 52.79
C GLN A 452 -26.52 -22.75 53.40
N PRO A 453 -27.33 -23.71 52.92
CA PRO A 453 -28.73 -23.86 53.27
C PRO A 453 -28.98 -24.16 54.75
#